data_AF-A0A1V5W3W7-F1
#
_entry.id   AF-A0A1V5W3W7-F1
#
_cell.length_a   1.000
_cell.length_b   1.000
_cell.length_c   1.000
_cell.angle_alpha   90.00
_cell.angle_beta   90.00
_cell.angle_gamma   90.00
#
_symmetry.space_group_name_H-M   'P 1'
#
loop_
_entity.id
_entity.type
_entity.pdbx_description
1 polymer ?
#
loop_
_entity_poly.entity_id
_entity_poly.type
_entity_poly.pdbx_seq_one_letter_code
_entity_poly.pdbx_strand_id
1 'polypeptide(L)'
;MDKSTHFFGTSVFGQLISLIDTKFIKSSAKTCNSDRYVKKFTTKDHLISMLFCSFAKCSSLREVSGAMLGLAGKTNHFQLQHIPHYRI
;
A
#
# COMPACT_ATOMS: atom_id res chain seq x y z
N MET A 1 26.08 1.23 -20.77
CA MET A 1 24.68 0.80 -20.52
C MET A 1 24.68 0.02 -19.22
N ASP A 2 24.66 0.75 -18.10
CA ASP A 2 24.63 0.17 -16.76
C ASP A 2 23.16 0.07 -16.34
N LYS A 3 22.60 -1.15 -16.38
CA LYS A 3 21.24 -1.44 -15.88
C LYS A 3 21.34 -1.90 -14.42
N SER A 4 21.95 -1.10 -13.55
CA SER A 4 21.79 -1.31 -12.12
C SER A 4 20.41 -0.79 -11.71
N THR A 5 19.37 -1.62 -11.81
CA THR A 5 18.10 -1.41 -11.10
C THR A 5 18.25 -1.73 -9.60
N HIS A 6 19.38 -1.35 -9.02
CA HIS A 6 19.58 -1.38 -7.58
C HIS A 6 18.91 -0.14 -7.01
N PHE A 7 17.62 -0.26 -6.72
CA PHE A 7 16.90 0.74 -5.95
C PHE A 7 17.45 0.81 -4.52
N PHE A 8 18.55 1.52 -4.33
CA PHE A 8 18.99 1.98 -3.03
C PHE A 8 17.99 3.05 -2.55
N GLY A 9 16.95 2.63 -1.83
CA GLY A 9 15.96 3.52 -1.23
C GLY A 9 14.50 3.08 -1.32
N THR A 10 14.16 2.06 -2.12
CA THR A 10 12.82 1.44 -2.06
C THR A 10 12.85 0.22 -1.16
N SER A 11 11.88 0.10 -0.26
CA SER A 11 11.73 -1.12 0.52
C SER A 11 11.43 -2.30 -0.40
N VAL A 12 11.85 -3.50 -0.01
CA VAL A 12 11.50 -4.75 -0.72
C VAL A 12 9.98 -4.87 -0.90
N PHE A 13 9.21 -4.44 0.10
CA PHE A 13 7.75 -4.38 0.01
C PHE A 13 7.26 -3.42 -1.09
N GLY A 14 7.86 -2.24 -1.23
CA GLY A 14 7.51 -1.30 -2.30
C GLY A 14 7.79 -1.87 -3.70
N GLN A 15 8.87 -2.63 -3.85
CA GLN A 15 9.18 -3.33 -5.10
C GLN A 15 8.15 -4.43 -5.39
N LEU A 16 7.76 -5.22 -4.39
CA LEU A 16 6.71 -6.24 -4.52
C LEU A 16 5.37 -5.63 -4.93
N ILE A 17 4.97 -4.53 -4.30
CA ILE A 17 3.73 -3.81 -4.67
C ILE A 17 3.82 -3.27 -6.10
N SER A 18 5.00 -2.82 -6.55
CA SER A 18 5.20 -2.33 -7.92
C SER A 18 5.05 -3.43 -8.99
N LEU A 19 5.11 -4.71 -8.63
CA LEU A 19 4.86 -5.83 -9.55
C LEU A 19 3.36 -6.10 -9.75
N ILE A 20 2.50 -5.55 -8.89
CA ILE A 20 1.05 -5.75 -8.98
C ILE A 20 0.47 -4.81 -10.04
N ASP A 21 -0.24 -5.37 -11.03
CA ASP A 21 -0.85 -4.56 -12.08
C ASP A 21 -2.02 -3.72 -11.54
N THR A 22 -1.81 -2.41 -11.50
CA THR A 22 -2.83 -1.43 -11.08
C THR A 22 -4.07 -1.42 -11.97
N LYS A 23 -3.96 -1.84 -13.24
CA LYS A 23 -5.12 -1.91 -14.17
C LYS A 23 -6.11 -2.97 -13.73
N PHE A 24 -5.62 -4.12 -13.29
CA PHE A 24 -6.45 -5.19 -12.76
C PHE A 24 -7.23 -4.73 -11.52
N ILE A 25 -6.54 -4.09 -10.56
CA ILE A 25 -7.16 -3.55 -9.35
C ILE A 25 -8.27 -2.55 -9.70
N LYS A 26 -7.98 -1.62 -10.62
CA LYS A 26 -8.95 -0.60 -11.04
C LYS A 26 -10.16 -1.19 -11.77
N SER A 27 -9.94 -2.21 -12.60
CA SER A 27 -11.02 -2.93 -13.29
C SER A 27 -11.94 -3.62 -12.27
N SER A 28 -11.37 -4.39 -11.35
CA SER A 28 -12.14 -5.07 -10.29
C SER A 28 -12.86 -4.09 -9.39
N ALA A 29 -12.22 -2.97 -9.00
CA ALA A 29 -12.85 -1.96 -8.17
C ALA A 29 -14.05 -1.30 -8.87
N LYS A 30 -13.97 -1.11 -10.20
CA LYS A 30 -15.08 -0.58 -11.00
C LYS A 30 -16.21 -1.59 -11.14
N THR A 31 -15.91 -2.85 -11.44
CA THR A 31 -16.92 -3.92 -11.57
C THR A 31 -17.68 -4.13 -10.26
N CYS A 32 -16.98 -4.10 -9.13
CA CYS A 32 -17.58 -4.25 -7.81
C CYS A 32 -18.12 -2.93 -7.22
N ASN A 33 -17.95 -1.79 -7.91
CA ASN A 33 -18.25 -0.45 -7.38
C ASN A 33 -17.64 -0.17 -5.99
N SER A 34 -16.51 -0.79 -5.64
CA SER A 34 -15.95 -0.78 -4.28
C SER A 34 -15.44 0.60 -3.87
N ASP A 35 -15.04 1.45 -4.83
CA ASP A 35 -14.56 2.81 -4.56
C ASP A 35 -15.66 3.89 -4.66
N ARG A 36 -16.92 3.53 -4.90
CA ARG A 36 -18.00 4.49 -5.23
C ARG A 36 -18.26 5.56 -4.15
N TYR A 37 -18.12 5.21 -2.88
CA TYR A 37 -18.35 6.10 -1.74
C TYR A 37 -17.08 6.36 -0.91
N VAL A 38 -15.94 5.88 -1.41
CA VAL A 38 -14.66 6.03 -0.74
C VAL A 38 -14.13 7.44 -0.97
N LYS A 39 -13.89 8.18 0.12
CA LYS A 39 -13.35 9.55 0.04
C LYS A 39 -11.83 9.60 -0.13
N LYS A 40 -11.10 8.67 0.49
CA LYS A 40 -9.63 8.74 0.63
C LYS A 40 -8.96 7.36 0.53
N PHE A 41 -9.54 6.35 1.17
CA PHE A 41 -8.92 5.01 1.28
C PHE A 41 -9.40 4.04 0.21
N THR A 42 -8.73 4.03 -0.94
CA THR A 42 -9.15 3.26 -2.13
C THR A 42 -8.96 1.76 -1.97
N THR A 43 -9.58 0.97 -2.85
CA THR A 43 -9.38 -0.48 -2.94
C THR A 43 -7.89 -0.85 -3.06
N LYS A 44 -7.10 -0.01 -3.74
CA LYS A 44 -5.65 -0.17 -3.82
C LYS A 44 -4.96 0.03 -2.47
N ASP A 45 -5.31 1.09 -1.74
CA ASP A 45 -4.74 1.36 -0.41
C ASP A 45 -5.11 0.24 0.58
N HIS A 46 -6.34 -0.28 0.48
CA HIS A 46 -6.80 -1.42 1.28
C HIS A 46 -6.01 -2.69 1.00
N LEU A 47 -5.80 -3.03 -0.28
CA LEU A 47 -5.00 -4.19 -0.68
C LEU A 47 -3.57 -4.11 -0.13
N ILE A 48 -2.92 -2.95 -0.29
CA ILE A 48 -1.56 -2.72 0.20
C ILE A 48 -1.51 -2.85 1.73
N SER A 49 -2.51 -2.31 2.44
CA SER A 49 -2.61 -2.41 3.90
C SER A 49 -2.75 -3.86 4.39
N MET A 50 -3.57 -4.67 3.70
CA MET A 50 -3.78 -6.08 4.04
C MET A 50 -2.54 -6.94 3.77
N LEU A 51 -1.86 -6.70 2.64
CA LEU A 51 -0.58 -7.36 2.34
C LEU A 51 0.48 -7.01 3.39
N PHE A 52 0.58 -5.74 3.75
CA PHE A 52 1.50 -5.29 4.80
C PHE A 52 1.20 -5.98 6.13
N CYS A 53 -0.07 -6.01 6.53
CA CYS A 53 -0.53 -6.70 7.75
C CYS A 53 -0.11 -8.18 7.77
N SER A 54 -0.29 -8.89 6.64
CA SER A 54 0.07 -10.31 6.53
C SER A 54 1.58 -10.54 6.66
N PHE A 55 2.42 -9.71 6.03
CA PHE A 55 3.88 -9.85 6.13
C PHE A 55 4.42 -9.43 7.49
N ALA A 56 3.89 -8.37 8.07
CA ALA A 56 4.31 -7.84 9.36
C ALA A 56 3.70 -8.61 10.55
N LYS A 57 2.81 -9.58 10.31
CA LYS A 57 2.03 -10.31 11.32
C LYS A 57 1.34 -9.37 12.31
N CYS A 58 0.83 -8.25 11.79
CA CYS A 58 0.07 -7.32 12.63
C CYS A 58 -1.26 -7.98 13.01
N SER A 59 -1.63 -7.84 14.28
CA SER A 59 -2.86 -8.39 14.85
C SER A 59 -3.94 -7.33 15.02
N SER A 60 -3.57 -6.05 14.96
CA SER A 60 -4.48 -4.93 15.14
C SER A 60 -4.31 -3.83 14.09
N LEU A 61 -5.39 -3.11 13.81
CA LEU A 61 -5.35 -1.93 12.94
C LEU A 61 -4.37 -0.88 13.45
N ARG A 62 -4.21 -0.75 14.78
CA ARG A 62 -3.28 0.21 15.40
C ARG A 62 -1.82 -0.14 15.08
N GLU A 63 -1.46 -1.43 15.11
CA GLU A 63 -0.13 -1.89 14.71
C GLU A 63 0.12 -1.63 13.23
N VAL A 64 -0.86 -1.94 12.37
CA VAL A 64 -0.76 -1.69 10.93
C VAL A 64 -0.59 -0.19 10.66
N SER A 65 -1.46 0.66 11.19
CA SER A 65 -1.39 2.11 11.02
C SER A 65 -0.09 2.70 11.56
N GLY A 66 0.37 2.26 12.73
CA GLY A 66 1.62 2.74 13.34
C GLY A 66 2.86 2.34 12.54
N ALA A 67 2.92 1.09 12.09
CA ALA A 67 4.03 0.59 11.28
C ALA A 67 4.04 1.23 9.87
N MET A 68 2.89 1.39 9.23
CA MET A 68 2.77 2.09 7.95
C MET A 68 3.10 3.58 8.06
N LEU A 69 2.75 4.23 9.17
CA LEU A 69 3.13 5.62 9.45
C LEU A 69 4.64 5.78 9.64
N GLY A 70 5.27 4.86 10.38
CA GLY A 70 6.72 4.81 10.52
C GLY A 70 7.46 4.57 9.20
N LEU A 71 6.81 3.89 8.26
CA LEU A 71 7.34 3.61 6.92
C LEU A 71 7.14 4.78 5.95
N ALA A 72 6.00 5.48 6.05
CA ALA A 72 5.67 6.63 5.21
C ALA A 72 6.72 7.75 5.29
N GLY A 73 7.31 7.97 6.46
CA GLY A 73 8.39 8.95 6.66
C GLY A 73 9.71 8.62 5.93
N LYS A 74 9.90 7.39 5.44
CA LYS A 74 11.13 6.94 4.77
C LYS A 74 10.95 6.70 3.28
N THR A 75 9.77 6.91 2.71
CA THR A 75 9.47 6.41 1.36
C THR A 75 8.62 7.35 0.52
N ASN A 76 9.28 8.30 -0.17
CA ASN A 76 8.71 9.03 -1.32
C ASN A 76 8.27 8.10 -2.48
N HIS A 77 8.54 6.79 -2.37
CA HIS A 77 8.27 5.76 -3.38
C HIS A 77 7.12 4.81 -3.02
N PHE A 78 6.56 4.91 -1.80
CA PHE A 78 5.38 4.12 -1.48
C PHE A 78 4.19 4.72 -2.21
N GLN A 79 3.60 3.96 -3.13
CA GLN A 79 2.42 4.37 -3.89
C GLN A 79 1.12 4.41 -3.04
N LEU A 80 1.25 4.53 -1.72
CA LEU A 80 0.16 4.69 -0.76
C LEU A 80 -0.20 6.17 -0.71
N GLN A 81 -1.43 6.50 -1.10
CA GLN A 81 -1.92 7.88 -0.94
C GLN A 81 -2.53 8.10 0.44
N HIS A 82 -3.06 7.05 1.07
CA HIS A 82 -3.70 7.14 2.37
C HIS A 82 -3.37 5.92 3.24
N ILE A 83 -2.96 6.21 4.47
CA ILE A 83 -2.71 5.19 5.50
C ILE A 83 -4.05 4.80 6.14
N PRO A 84 -4.28 3.52 6.47
CA PRO A 84 -5.45 3.11 7.23
C PRO A 84 -5.55 3.92 8.53
N HIS A 85 -6.70 4.55 8.75
CA HIS A 85 -6.89 5.51 9.83
C HIS A 85 -7.39 4.81 11.10
N TYR A 86 -6.55 4.84 12.14
CA TYR A 86 -6.96 4.50 13.51
C TYR A 86 -7.19 5.81 14.28
N ARG A 87 -8.44 6.12 14.62
CA ARG A 87 -8.78 7.29 15.44
C ARG A 87 -8.66 6.88 16.92
N ILE A 88 -7.83 7.58 17.70
CA ILE A 88 -7.89 7.57 19.17
C ILE A 88 -9.05 8.46 19.58
#